data_AF-A0AAE9SH45-F1
#
_entry.id   AF-A0AAE9SH45-F1
#
_cell.length_a   1.000
_cell.length_b   1.000
_cell.length_c   1.000
_cell.angle_alpha   90.00
_cell.angle_beta   90.00
_cell.angle_gamma   90.00
#
_symmetry.space_group_name_H-M   'P 1'
#
loop_
_entity.id
_entity.type
_entity.pdbx_description
1 polymer ?
#
loop_
_entity_poly.entity_id
_entity_poly.type
_entity_poly.pdbx_seq_one_letter_code
_entity_poly.pdbx_strand_id
1 'polypeptide(L)'
;MSEEIINRVANSKLTTIDLEDFYPEGKRVIFDIKDWLFEELILREKDFRETVKNHDWSQYLDSYVSLTCSTDAIIPSWAYILLTTKLTPFAKKVVVGDLILLETVIYQEIIQQLNISSYKDKPIIIKGCSNKPIPPSAYTLLIEKIKPVAKTIMFGEACSTVPLYKRKNN
;
A
#
# COMPACT_ATOMS: atom_id res chain seq x y z
N MET A 1 -51.63 2.32 6.97
CA MET A 1 -50.55 2.79 7.86
C MET A 1 -49.30 2.04 7.49
N SER A 2 -48.56 2.55 6.50
CA SER A 2 -47.26 2.02 6.12
C SER A 2 -46.26 2.42 7.19
N GLU A 3 -45.73 1.45 7.93
CA GLU A 3 -44.58 1.68 8.80
C GLU A 3 -43.44 2.21 7.92
N GLU A 4 -43.07 3.48 8.13
CA GLU A 4 -41.89 4.06 7.53
C GLU A 4 -40.69 3.18 7.89
N ILE A 5 -40.00 2.68 6.88
CA ILE A 5 -38.69 2.03 7.04
C ILE A 5 -37.72 3.14 7.45
N ILE A 6 -37.66 3.39 8.77
CA ILE A 6 -36.67 4.30 9.34
C ILE A 6 -35.30 3.67 9.09
N ASN A 7 -34.54 4.26 8.17
CA ASN A 7 -33.19 3.84 7.86
C ASN A 7 -32.26 4.19 9.05
N ARG A 8 -32.18 3.29 10.04
CA ARG A 8 -31.37 3.44 11.26
C ARG A 8 -29.87 3.58 11.00
N VAL A 9 -29.41 3.36 9.77
CA VAL A 9 -28.01 3.49 9.35
C VAL A 9 -27.55 4.96 9.41
N ALA A 10 -28.41 5.91 9.04
CA ALA A 10 -28.06 7.34 8.99
C ALA A 10 -27.89 8.01 10.37
N ASN A 11 -28.37 7.36 11.45
CA ASN A 11 -28.34 7.89 12.82
C ASN A 11 -27.30 7.19 13.72
N SER A 12 -26.45 6.33 13.16
CA SER A 12 -25.48 5.59 13.96
C SER A 12 -24.20 6.41 14.17
N LYS A 13 -23.68 6.43 15.41
CA LYS A 13 -22.36 7.00 15.78
C LYS A 13 -21.18 6.17 15.21
N LEU A 14 -21.40 5.40 14.15
CA LEU A 14 -20.45 4.49 13.53
C LEU A 14 -19.47 5.29 12.67
N THR A 15 -18.18 5.05 12.86
CA THR A 15 -17.13 5.64 12.01
C THR A 15 -16.67 4.60 11.00
N THR A 16 -16.83 4.90 9.71
CA THR A 16 -16.36 4.05 8.62
C THR A 16 -14.93 4.44 8.25
N ILE A 17 -14.06 3.44 8.07
CA ILE A 17 -12.73 3.62 7.47
C ILE A 17 -12.72 2.82 6.17
N ASP A 18 -12.47 3.50 5.06
CA ASP A 18 -12.20 2.90 3.76
C ASP A 18 -10.72 3.13 3.43
N LEU A 19 -9.96 2.05 3.19
CA LEU A 19 -8.54 2.19 2.82
C LEU A 19 -8.37 2.70 1.39
N GLU A 20 -9.40 2.63 0.53
CA GLU A 20 -9.38 3.23 -0.81
C GLU A 20 -9.24 4.76 -0.74
N ASP A 21 -9.82 5.40 0.29
CA ASP A 21 -9.77 6.86 0.45
C ASP A 21 -8.34 7.39 0.65
N PHE A 22 -7.42 6.52 1.06
CA PHE A 22 -6.01 6.84 1.28
C PHE A 22 -5.11 6.40 0.13
N TYR A 23 -5.64 5.81 -0.93
CA TYR A 23 -4.83 5.29 -2.03
C TYR A 23 -4.17 6.45 -2.80
N PRO A 24 -2.83 6.57 -2.79
CA PRO A 24 -2.19 7.75 -3.34
C PRO A 24 -2.15 7.73 -4.87
N GLU A 25 -2.25 8.91 -5.47
CA GLU A 25 -2.13 9.09 -6.91
C GLU A 25 -0.70 8.89 -7.41
N GLY A 26 -0.55 8.14 -8.50
CA GLY A 26 0.72 7.89 -9.16
C GLY A 26 0.74 6.53 -9.84
N LYS A 27 1.43 6.42 -10.97
CA LYS A 27 1.54 5.16 -11.73
C LYS A 27 2.36 4.15 -10.91
N ARG A 28 1.92 2.90 -10.87
CA ARG A 28 2.72 1.77 -10.37
C ARG A 28 3.51 1.20 -11.54
N VAL A 29 4.84 1.18 -11.41
CA VAL A 29 5.74 0.72 -12.46
C VAL A 29 6.59 -0.41 -11.93
N ILE A 30 6.57 -1.55 -12.62
CA ILE A 30 7.54 -2.62 -12.40
C ILE A 30 8.75 -2.30 -13.27
N PHE A 31 9.90 -2.22 -12.64
CA PHE A 31 11.20 -2.17 -13.29
C PHE A 31 11.87 -3.52 -13.05
N ASP A 32 11.94 -4.34 -14.09
CA ASP A 32 12.58 -5.64 -14.03
C ASP A 32 14.01 -5.53 -14.53
N ILE A 33 14.98 -5.76 -13.64
CA ILE A 33 16.40 -5.64 -13.97
C ILE A 33 16.86 -6.73 -14.94
N LYS A 34 16.12 -7.85 -15.08
CA LYS A 34 16.52 -8.96 -15.97
C LYS A 34 16.74 -8.50 -17.41
N ASP A 35 15.95 -7.52 -17.85
CA ASP A 35 16.00 -6.96 -19.22
C ASP A 35 17.36 -6.30 -19.50
N TRP A 36 18.11 -5.99 -18.44
CA TRP A 36 19.41 -5.31 -18.48
C TRP A 36 20.58 -6.27 -18.18
N LEU A 37 20.30 -7.57 -18.07
CA LEU A 37 21.30 -8.61 -17.84
C LEU A 37 21.64 -9.31 -19.16
N PHE A 38 22.89 -9.76 -19.27
CA PHE A 38 23.30 -10.63 -20.36
C PHE A 38 22.57 -11.97 -20.23
N GLU A 39 21.84 -12.35 -21.29
CA GLU A 39 20.98 -13.53 -21.33
C GLU A 39 19.99 -13.60 -20.15
N GLU A 40 19.54 -12.45 -19.63
CA GLU A 40 18.63 -12.34 -18.47
C GLU A 40 19.17 -12.98 -17.16
N LEU A 41 20.46 -13.34 -17.12
CA LEU A 41 21.07 -14.12 -16.04
C LEU A 41 22.31 -13.47 -15.41
N ILE A 42 23.09 -12.71 -16.19
CA ILE A 42 24.40 -12.23 -15.75
C ILE A 42 24.50 -10.70 -15.86
N LEU A 43 24.81 -10.04 -14.75
CA LEU A 43 25.13 -8.61 -14.77
C LEU A 43 26.56 -8.40 -15.26
N ARG A 44 26.72 -7.83 -16.46
CA ARG A 44 28.01 -7.31 -16.95
C ARG A 44 28.14 -5.84 -16.58
N GLU A 45 29.07 -5.51 -15.69
CA GLU A 45 29.13 -4.16 -15.08
C GLU A 45 29.23 -3.03 -16.12
N LYS A 46 30.09 -3.19 -17.13
CA LYS A 46 30.28 -2.18 -18.17
C LYS A 46 28.97 -1.91 -18.91
N ASP A 47 28.33 -2.96 -19.40
CA ASP A 47 27.09 -2.89 -20.18
C ASP A 47 25.94 -2.32 -19.32
N PHE A 48 25.84 -2.76 -18.06
CA PHE A 48 24.84 -2.28 -17.12
C PHE A 48 24.97 -0.77 -16.84
N ARG A 49 26.19 -0.29 -16.61
CA ARG A 49 26.45 1.15 -16.38
C ARG A 49 26.18 2.00 -17.63
N GLU A 50 26.48 1.46 -18.81
CA GLU A 50 26.14 2.09 -20.09
C GLU A 50 24.62 2.24 -20.24
N THR A 51 23.86 1.18 -19.99
CA THR A 51 22.38 1.21 -20.01
C THR A 51 21.83 2.21 -18.99
N VAL A 52 22.32 2.22 -17.75
CA VAL A 52 21.92 3.19 -16.71
C VAL A 52 22.14 4.64 -17.16
N LYS A 53 23.25 4.90 -17.86
CA LYS A 53 23.59 6.25 -18.34
C LYS A 53 22.68 6.71 -19.47
N ASN A 54 22.25 5.80 -20.34
CA ASN A 54 21.49 6.11 -21.54
C ASN A 54 19.97 6.01 -21.34
N HIS A 55 19.52 5.44 -20.22
CA HIS A 55 18.10 5.33 -19.88
C HIS A 55 17.47 6.68 -19.55
N ASP A 56 16.28 6.96 -20.10
CA ASP A 56 15.52 8.15 -19.75
C ASP A 56 14.80 7.95 -18.41
N TRP A 57 15.32 8.57 -17.35
CA TRP A 57 14.75 8.46 -16.01
C TRP A 57 13.54 9.39 -15.77
N SER A 58 13.31 10.38 -16.64
CA SER A 58 12.22 11.34 -16.47
C SER A 58 10.84 10.71 -16.62
N GLN A 59 10.74 9.58 -17.32
CA GLN A 59 9.51 8.81 -17.49
C GLN A 59 8.92 8.27 -16.17
N TYR A 60 9.70 8.25 -15.08
CA TYR A 60 9.24 7.81 -13.75
C TYR A 60 8.74 8.95 -12.87
N LEU A 61 8.57 10.15 -13.42
CA LEU A 61 8.06 11.30 -12.67
C LEU A 61 6.73 10.97 -11.98
N ASP A 62 6.66 11.26 -10.68
CA ASP A 62 5.50 11.06 -9.82
C ASP A 62 4.99 9.60 -9.72
N SER A 63 5.83 8.63 -10.10
CA SER A 63 5.51 7.20 -10.07
C SER A 63 5.95 6.50 -8.78
N TYR A 64 5.38 5.33 -8.54
CA TYR A 64 5.78 4.36 -7.52
C TYR A 64 6.43 3.18 -8.23
N VAL A 65 7.71 2.94 -7.96
CA VAL A 65 8.54 2.00 -8.72
C VAL A 65 8.89 0.78 -7.88
N SER A 66 8.61 -0.40 -8.44
CA SER A 66 9.00 -1.70 -7.92
C SER A 66 10.24 -2.17 -8.68
N LEU A 67 11.40 -2.21 -8.04
CA LEU A 67 12.62 -2.80 -8.60
C LEU A 67 12.62 -4.30 -8.33
N THR A 68 12.62 -5.13 -9.37
CA THR A 68 12.60 -6.58 -9.24
C THR A 68 13.58 -7.25 -10.20
N CYS A 69 13.77 -8.55 -10.03
CA CYS A 69 14.34 -9.44 -11.03
C CYS A 69 13.42 -10.65 -11.12
N SER A 70 12.76 -10.84 -12.28
CA SER A 70 11.83 -11.98 -12.42
C SER A 70 12.50 -13.30 -12.79
N THR A 71 13.83 -13.35 -12.85
CA THR A 71 14.62 -14.57 -13.10
C THR A 71 15.40 -14.94 -11.85
N ASP A 72 15.97 -16.15 -11.84
CA ASP A 72 16.84 -16.63 -10.75
C ASP A 72 18.27 -16.03 -10.81
N ALA A 73 18.45 -14.91 -11.51
CA ALA A 73 19.73 -14.24 -11.64
C ALA A 73 20.21 -13.72 -10.27
N ILE A 74 21.47 -14.00 -9.94
CA ILE A 74 22.08 -13.44 -8.72
C ILE A 74 22.48 -12.00 -8.99
N ILE A 75 21.71 -11.06 -8.44
CA ILE A 75 21.96 -9.63 -8.61
C ILE A 75 22.81 -9.10 -7.46
N PRO A 76 23.97 -8.48 -7.73
CA PRO A 76 24.75 -7.84 -6.68
C PRO A 76 23.98 -6.64 -6.12
N SER A 77 23.94 -6.49 -4.79
CA SER A 77 23.11 -5.48 -4.12
C SER A 77 23.36 -4.04 -4.59
N TRP A 78 24.58 -3.73 -5.04
CA TRP A 78 24.92 -2.39 -5.54
C TRP A 78 24.11 -2.00 -6.78
N ALA A 79 23.62 -2.95 -7.58
CA ALA A 79 22.86 -2.67 -8.79
C ALA A 79 21.53 -1.99 -8.46
N TYR A 80 20.76 -2.54 -7.51
CA TYR A 80 19.53 -1.91 -7.02
C TYR A 80 19.79 -0.54 -6.39
N ILE A 81 20.90 -0.38 -5.66
CA ILE A 81 21.29 0.91 -5.06
C ILE A 81 21.58 1.93 -6.17
N LEU A 82 22.33 1.54 -7.20
CA LEU A 82 22.62 2.40 -8.35
C LEU A 82 21.33 2.85 -9.05
N LEU A 83 20.42 1.92 -9.38
CA LEU A 83 19.13 2.25 -9.98
C LEU A 83 18.32 3.21 -9.10
N THR A 84 18.29 2.96 -7.80
CA THR A 84 17.61 3.83 -6.83
C THR A 84 18.16 5.25 -6.88
N THR A 85 19.49 5.46 -6.97
CA THR A 85 20.08 6.80 -7.09
C THR A 85 19.60 7.59 -8.30
N LYS A 86 19.15 6.90 -9.37
CA LYS A 86 18.63 7.52 -10.59
C LYS A 86 17.12 7.73 -10.54
N LEU A 87 16.40 6.88 -9.83
CA LEU A 87 14.94 6.94 -9.69
C LEU A 87 14.49 7.96 -8.64
N THR A 88 15.20 8.11 -7.52
CA THR A 88 14.79 8.99 -6.40
C THR A 88 14.46 10.43 -6.80
N PRO A 89 15.14 11.09 -7.77
CA PRO A 89 14.77 12.44 -8.19
C PRO A 89 13.41 12.56 -8.90
N PHE A 90 12.84 11.44 -9.39
CA PHE A 90 11.62 11.43 -10.20
C PHE A 90 10.46 10.67 -9.53
N ALA A 91 10.75 9.50 -8.97
CA ALA A 91 9.75 8.63 -8.36
C ALA A 91 9.38 9.10 -6.94
N LYS A 92 8.09 8.98 -6.58
CA LYS A 92 7.61 9.23 -5.21
C LYS A 92 8.12 8.17 -4.22
N LYS A 93 8.26 6.94 -4.69
CA LYS A 93 8.75 5.80 -3.91
C LYS A 93 9.42 4.78 -4.80
N VAL A 94 10.50 4.20 -4.29
CA VAL A 94 11.19 3.05 -4.91
C VAL A 94 11.28 1.96 -3.86
N VAL A 95 10.86 0.74 -4.22
CA VAL A 95 10.93 -0.45 -3.35
C VAL A 95 11.54 -1.59 -4.13
N VAL A 96 12.47 -2.32 -3.54
CA VAL A 96 12.98 -3.58 -4.11
C VAL A 96 12.01 -4.69 -3.73
N GLY A 97 11.40 -5.33 -4.73
CA GLY A 97 10.40 -6.38 -4.58
C GLY A 97 9.30 -6.28 -5.63
N ASP A 98 8.18 -6.94 -5.37
CA ASP A 98 6.99 -6.94 -6.22
C ASP A 98 6.01 -5.80 -5.91
N LEU A 99 4.95 -5.68 -6.72
CA LEU A 99 3.92 -4.66 -6.52
C LEU A 99 3.19 -4.79 -5.18
N ILE A 100 3.07 -6.00 -4.63
CA ILE A 100 2.41 -6.23 -3.34
C ILE A 100 3.26 -5.63 -2.22
N LEU A 101 4.58 -5.83 -2.27
CA LEU A 101 5.51 -5.23 -1.32
C LEU A 101 5.56 -3.71 -1.49
N LEU A 102 5.56 -3.21 -2.72
CA LEU A 102 5.47 -1.77 -2.99
C LEU A 102 4.23 -1.16 -2.32
N GLU A 103 3.04 -1.71 -2.55
CA GLU A 103 1.81 -1.23 -1.90
C GLU A 103 1.85 -1.41 -0.38
N THR A 104 2.47 -2.49 0.12
CA THR A 104 2.61 -2.72 1.57
C THR A 104 3.42 -1.60 2.22
N VAL A 105 4.54 -1.21 1.61
CA VAL A 105 5.38 -0.11 2.13
C VAL A 105 4.64 1.23 2.03
N ILE A 106 3.93 1.49 0.94
CA ILE A 106 3.11 2.70 0.77
C ILE A 106 2.07 2.80 1.89
N TYR A 107 1.29 1.74 2.11
CA TYR A 107 0.25 1.74 3.15
C TYR A 107 0.83 1.79 4.56
N GLN A 108 2.01 1.21 4.80
CA GLN A 108 2.70 1.33 6.08
C GLN A 108 2.96 2.80 6.43
N GLU A 109 3.45 3.61 5.49
CA GLU A 109 3.72 5.04 5.71
C GLU A 109 2.43 5.83 5.96
N ILE A 110 1.40 5.57 5.13
CA ILE A 110 0.07 6.19 5.25
C ILE A 110 -0.53 5.92 6.63
N ILE A 111 -0.56 4.65 7.05
CA ILE A 111 -1.17 4.23 8.31
C ILE A 111 -0.38 4.75 9.52
N GLN A 112 0.95 4.82 9.41
CA GLN A 112 1.78 5.40 10.47
C GLN A 112 1.45 6.87 10.71
N GLN A 113 1.17 7.63 9.66
CA GLN A 113 0.83 9.06 9.70
C GLN A 113 -0.66 9.33 9.95
N LEU A 114 -1.53 8.30 9.86
CA LEU A 114 -2.96 8.43 10.07
C LEU A 114 -3.30 9.01 11.45
N ASN A 115 -4.08 10.10 11.46
CA ASN A 115 -4.60 10.69 12.69
C ASN A 115 -5.74 9.81 13.25
N ILE A 116 -5.51 9.21 14.42
CA ILE A 116 -6.47 8.31 15.07
C ILE A 116 -7.36 8.96 16.13
N SER A 117 -7.24 10.27 16.35
CA SER A 117 -8.04 10.99 17.35
C SER A 117 -9.55 10.88 17.07
N SER A 118 -9.93 10.86 15.79
CA SER A 118 -11.31 10.71 15.33
C SER A 118 -11.91 9.33 15.66
N TYR A 119 -11.08 8.33 15.94
CA TYR A 119 -11.48 6.94 16.20
C TYR A 119 -11.59 6.61 17.69
N LYS A 120 -11.13 7.51 18.57
CA LYS A 120 -11.11 7.30 20.01
C LYS A 120 -12.51 7.07 20.58
N ASP A 121 -12.68 5.98 21.33
CA ASP A 121 -13.91 5.58 22.01
C ASP A 121 -15.13 5.38 21.10
N LYS A 122 -14.92 5.26 19.79
CA LYS A 122 -15.98 5.08 18.79
C LYS A 122 -16.09 3.63 18.31
N PRO A 123 -17.30 3.21 17.89
CA PRO A 123 -17.47 2.00 17.09
C PRO A 123 -16.98 2.27 15.67
N ILE A 124 -16.12 1.40 15.16
CA ILE A 124 -15.48 1.51 13.85
C ILE A 124 -15.91 0.34 12.97
N ILE A 125 -16.17 0.63 11.71
CA ILE A 125 -16.31 -0.36 10.64
C ILE A 125 -15.20 -0.12 9.60
N ILE A 126 -14.46 -1.17 9.27
CA ILE A 126 -13.45 -1.15 8.21
C ILE A 126 -14.09 -1.77 6.98
N LYS A 127 -14.15 -1.03 5.88
CA LYS A 127 -14.69 -1.53 4.62
C LYS A 127 -13.76 -2.57 4.01
N GLY A 128 -14.32 -3.65 3.50
CA GLY A 128 -13.55 -4.79 2.97
C GLY A 128 -13.49 -4.90 1.45
N CYS A 129 -14.48 -4.36 0.75
CA CYS A 129 -14.50 -4.35 -0.71
C CYS A 129 -13.67 -3.17 -1.21
N SER A 130 -12.64 -3.47 -2.02
CA SER A 130 -11.77 -2.47 -2.63
C SER A 130 -11.69 -2.66 -4.14
N ASN A 131 -11.81 -1.58 -4.91
CA ASN A 131 -11.51 -1.56 -6.35
C ASN A 131 -10.01 -1.29 -6.63
N LYS A 132 -9.27 -0.82 -5.61
CA LYS A 132 -7.82 -0.57 -5.68
C LYS A 132 -7.04 -1.79 -5.18
N PRO A 133 -5.78 -1.99 -5.63
CA PRO A 133 -4.92 -3.09 -5.19
C PRO A 133 -4.38 -2.83 -3.78
N ILE A 134 -5.25 -2.94 -2.77
CA ILE A 134 -4.89 -2.75 -1.37
C ILE A 134 -4.34 -4.08 -0.84
N PRO A 135 -3.10 -4.11 -0.32
CA PRO A 135 -2.49 -5.35 0.13
C PRO A 135 -3.15 -5.81 1.44
N PRO A 136 -3.28 -7.12 1.69
CA PRO A 136 -3.86 -7.63 2.94
C PRO A 136 -3.18 -7.08 4.21
N SER A 137 -1.87 -6.82 4.13
CA SER A 137 -1.06 -6.20 5.18
C SER A 137 -1.54 -4.81 5.60
N ALA A 138 -2.16 -4.03 4.71
CA ALA A 138 -2.68 -2.71 5.05
C ALA A 138 -3.81 -2.81 6.11
N TYR A 139 -4.68 -3.82 6.01
CA TYR A 139 -5.74 -4.04 6.98
C TYR A 139 -5.19 -4.46 8.35
N THR A 140 -4.16 -5.32 8.38
CA THR A 140 -3.54 -5.73 9.65
C THR A 140 -2.84 -4.56 10.32
N LEU A 141 -2.09 -3.74 9.56
CA LEU A 141 -1.44 -2.52 10.05
C LEU A 141 -2.46 -1.50 10.57
N LEU A 142 -3.58 -1.32 9.87
CA LEU A 142 -4.66 -0.43 10.31
C LEU A 142 -5.21 -0.89 11.67
N ILE A 143 -5.50 -2.18 11.82
CA ILE A 143 -5.99 -2.76 13.08
C ILE A 143 -5.00 -2.50 14.21
N GLU A 144 -3.71 -2.77 14.02
CA GLU A 144 -2.66 -2.52 15.02
C GLU A 144 -2.65 -1.05 15.46
N LYS A 145 -2.84 -0.13 14.52
CA LYS A 145 -2.85 1.32 14.78
C LYS A 145 -4.09 1.80 15.54
N ILE A 146 -5.30 1.33 15.18
CA ILE A 146 -6.56 1.89 15.71
C ILE A 146 -7.13 1.12 16.91
N LYS A 147 -6.81 -0.17 17.06
CA LYS A 147 -7.31 -1.03 18.15
C LYS A 147 -7.08 -0.44 19.55
N PRO A 148 -5.96 0.23 19.87
CA PRO A 148 -5.74 0.81 21.20
C PRO A 148 -6.74 1.90 21.59
N VAL A 149 -7.31 2.63 20.62
CA VAL A 149 -8.20 3.78 20.88
C VAL A 149 -9.67 3.47 20.62
N ALA A 150 -9.98 2.50 19.78
CA ALA A 150 -11.34 2.16 19.38
C ALA A 150 -12.17 1.52 20.50
N LYS A 151 -13.50 1.72 20.47
CA LYS A 151 -14.43 1.01 21.37
C LYS A 151 -14.81 -0.36 20.83
N THR A 152 -15.14 -0.45 19.53
CA THR A 152 -15.39 -1.70 18.82
C THR A 152 -14.85 -1.58 17.40
N ILE A 153 -14.46 -2.70 16.80
CA ILE A 153 -14.04 -2.77 15.38
C ILE A 153 -14.78 -3.91 14.71
N MET A 154 -15.32 -3.64 13.53
CA MET A 154 -15.99 -4.58 12.65
C MET A 154 -15.40 -4.48 11.24
N PHE A 155 -15.54 -5.52 10.44
CA PHE A 155 -15.12 -5.54 9.03
C PHE A 155 -16.29 -5.88 8.12
N GLY A 156 -16.42 -5.17 7.00
CA GLY A 156 -17.48 -5.37 6.02
C GLY A 156 -18.22 -4.07 5.70
N GLU A 157 -19.48 -4.20 5.31
CA GLU A 157 -20.36 -3.06 5.00
C GLU A 157 -21.40 -2.86 6.10
N ALA A 158 -22.01 -1.68 6.20
CA ALA A 158 -22.99 -1.40 7.25
C ALA A 158 -24.15 -2.41 7.30
N CYS A 159 -24.47 -3.04 6.16
CA CYS A 159 -25.51 -4.05 6.03
C CYS A 159 -25.03 -5.49 6.31
N SER A 160 -23.71 -5.74 6.34
CA SER A 160 -23.10 -7.07 6.52
C SER A 160 -21.71 -6.95 7.14
N THR A 161 -21.60 -7.25 8.43
CA THR A 161 -20.37 -7.03 9.21
C THR A 161 -19.91 -8.27 9.98
N VAL A 162 -18.59 -8.45 10.02
CA VAL A 162 -17.90 -9.39 10.91
C VAL A 162 -17.34 -8.63 12.12
N PRO A 163 -17.75 -8.95 13.37
CA PRO A 163 -17.17 -8.33 14.55
C PRO A 163 -15.74 -8.82 14.78
N LEU A 164 -14.79 -7.89 14.97
CA LEU A 164 -13.37 -8.21 15.16
C LEU A 164 -12.86 -7.90 16.57
N TYR A 165 -13.34 -6.80 17.16
CA TYR A 165 -12.87 -6.34 18.47
C TYR A 165 -13.95 -5.59 19.23
N LYS A 166 -13.96 -5.76 20.56
CA LYS A 166 -14.72 -4.95 21.51
C LYS A 166 -13.85 -4.73 22.74
N ARG A 167 -13.64 -3.46 23.11
CA ARG A 167 -12.94 -3.12 24.33
C ARG A 167 -13.76 -3.63 25.53
N LYS A 168 -13.14 -4.41 26.40
CA LYS A 168 -13.76 -4.82 27.66
C LYS A 168 -13.88 -3.57 28.53
N ASN A 169 -15.07 -3.35 29.09
CA ASN A 169 -15.23 -2.38 30.16
C ASN A 169 -14.66 -3.04 31.42
N ASN A 170 -13.64 -2.44 32.03
CA ASN A 170 -13.29 -2.72 33.42
C ASN A 170 -14.24 -1.94 34.33
#